data_AF-A0A950BMI1-F1
#
_entry.id   AF-A0A950BMI1-F1
#
_cell.length_a   1.000
_cell.length_b   1.000
_cell.length_c   1.000
_cell.angle_alpha   90.00
_cell.angle_beta   90.00
_cell.angle_gamma   90.00
#
_symmetry.space_group_name_H-M   'P 1'
#
loop_
_entity.id
_entity.type
_entity.pdbx_description
1 polymer ?
#
loop_
_entity_poly.entity_id
_entity_poly.type
_entity_poly.pdbx_seq_one_letter_code
_entity_poly.pdbx_strand_id
1 'polypeptide(L)'
;MRGKKGIAHDDPDDPPRRRANSRRGHGTFATDRPPIAGVVGRESGEVRLEMIETASMVELDDVVDDACLEGTTVNTDEWNGYNRIGQRHGRVHRTVDHSGPKSTWAIDADGDGVREVHCNTLEGLWTGVRNFLRPFRGVSKWFLAQ
;
A
#
# COMPACT_ATOMS: atom_id res chain seq x y z
N MET A 1 9.72 -28.61 1.22
CA MET A 1 9.62 -27.13 1.38
C MET A 1 8.23 -26.69 0.90
N ARG A 2 7.78 -25.42 1.06
CA ARG A 2 6.50 -24.97 0.45
C ARG A 2 6.85 -24.14 -0.78
N GLY A 3 6.43 -24.59 -1.97
CA GLY A 3 6.69 -23.89 -3.23
C GLY A 3 6.44 -22.38 -3.14
N LYS A 4 7.38 -21.62 -3.68
CA LYS A 4 7.36 -20.15 -3.66
C LYS A 4 6.53 -19.60 -4.80
N LYS A 5 6.04 -18.37 -4.65
CA LYS A 5 5.44 -17.62 -5.75
C LYS A 5 6.58 -16.96 -6.52
N GLY A 6 6.86 -17.37 -7.74
CA GLY A 6 8.00 -16.81 -8.46
C GLY A 6 8.36 -17.49 -9.77
N ILE A 7 9.66 -17.55 -10.04
CA ILE A 7 10.24 -18.16 -11.23
C ILE A 7 10.03 -19.68 -11.16
N ALA A 8 9.61 -20.28 -12.28
CA ALA A 8 9.45 -21.73 -12.38
C ALA A 8 10.79 -22.43 -12.11
N HIS A 9 10.73 -23.55 -11.37
CA HIS A 9 11.88 -24.43 -11.13
C HIS A 9 11.40 -25.88 -11.03
N ASP A 10 12.29 -26.80 -11.37
CA ASP A 10 11.99 -28.25 -11.42
C ASP A 10 12.58 -29.02 -10.23
N ASP A 11 12.93 -28.32 -9.15
CA ASP A 11 13.46 -28.94 -7.93
C ASP A 11 12.44 -29.91 -7.31
N PRO A 12 12.75 -31.23 -7.25
CA PRO A 12 11.82 -32.22 -6.71
C PRO A 12 11.55 -32.06 -5.21
N ASP A 13 12.45 -31.41 -4.45
CA ASP A 13 12.33 -31.22 -3.00
C ASP A 13 11.56 -29.93 -2.61
N ASP A 14 11.25 -29.08 -3.60
CA ASP A 14 10.41 -27.88 -3.44
C ASP A 14 9.22 -27.88 -4.43
N PRO A 15 8.22 -28.77 -4.22
CA PRO A 15 7.09 -28.88 -5.13
C PRO A 15 6.21 -27.62 -5.13
N PRO A 16 5.52 -27.32 -6.25
CA PRO A 16 4.62 -26.19 -6.36
C PRO A 16 3.57 -26.13 -5.25
N ARG A 17 3.18 -24.92 -4.87
CA ARG A 17 2.22 -24.73 -3.79
C ARG A 17 0.81 -25.17 -4.20
N ARG A 18 0.22 -26.08 -3.42
CA ARG A 18 -1.14 -26.61 -3.66
C ARG A 18 -2.29 -25.66 -3.29
N ARG A 19 -2.03 -24.60 -2.52
CA ARG A 19 -3.04 -23.62 -2.06
C ARG A 19 -2.46 -22.23 -1.86
N ALA A 20 -3.31 -21.20 -1.86
CA ALA A 20 -2.88 -19.83 -1.59
C ALA A 20 -2.22 -19.65 -0.21
N ASN A 21 -1.35 -18.63 -0.09
CA ASN A 21 -0.64 -18.32 1.16
C ASN A 21 -1.56 -17.60 2.16
N SER A 22 -2.21 -18.36 3.04
CA SER A 22 -3.17 -17.87 4.03
C SER A 22 -2.56 -17.39 5.36
N ARG A 23 -1.30 -16.92 5.36
CA ARG A 23 -0.69 -16.37 6.59
C ARG A 23 -1.39 -15.08 7.01
N ARG A 24 -1.54 -14.85 8.32
CA ARG A 24 -2.02 -13.56 8.84
C ARG A 24 -0.94 -12.47 8.72
N GLY A 25 -1.36 -11.21 8.68
CA GLY A 25 -0.48 -10.04 8.52
C GLY A 25 -0.36 -9.56 7.07
N HIS A 26 0.35 -8.43 6.89
CA HIS A 26 0.55 -7.76 5.60
C HIS A 26 1.35 -8.63 4.62
N GLY A 27 2.39 -9.30 5.15
CA GLY A 27 3.33 -10.07 4.34
C GLY A 27 4.54 -9.25 3.91
N THR A 28 5.49 -9.92 3.29
CA THR A 28 6.76 -9.36 2.82
C THR A 28 7.15 -10.05 1.52
N PHE A 29 8.12 -9.50 0.80
CA PHE A 29 8.70 -10.17 -0.37
C PHE A 29 9.20 -11.59 -0.02
N ALA A 30 9.92 -11.73 1.10
CA ALA A 30 10.44 -13.01 1.58
C ALA A 30 9.33 -14.04 1.89
N THR A 31 8.12 -13.57 2.26
CA THR A 31 6.98 -14.43 2.59
C THR A 31 6.00 -14.62 1.41
N ASP A 32 6.41 -14.28 0.19
CA ASP A 32 5.61 -14.38 -1.05
C ASP A 32 4.32 -13.53 -1.03
N ARG A 33 4.34 -12.45 -0.24
CA ARG A 33 3.26 -11.46 -0.14
C ARG A 33 3.87 -10.06 -0.13
N PRO A 34 4.61 -9.67 -1.18
CA PRO A 34 5.24 -8.35 -1.24
C PRO A 34 4.17 -7.25 -1.13
N PRO A 35 4.35 -6.28 -0.21
CA PRO A 35 3.54 -5.07 -0.19
C PRO A 35 3.77 -4.23 -1.45
N ILE A 36 2.71 -3.54 -1.89
CA ILE A 36 2.78 -2.49 -2.91
C ILE A 36 2.28 -1.22 -2.24
N ALA A 37 3.15 -0.22 -2.10
CA ALA A 37 2.80 1.11 -1.64
C ALA A 37 2.21 1.90 -2.81
N GLY A 38 1.21 2.73 -2.53
CA GLY A 38 0.55 3.54 -3.55
C GLY A 38 0.39 4.97 -3.07
N VAL A 39 0.70 5.91 -3.95
CA VAL A 39 0.51 7.34 -3.75
C VAL A 39 -0.28 7.88 -4.92
N VAL A 40 -1.24 8.76 -4.65
CA VAL A 40 -2.01 9.47 -5.68
C VAL A 40 -1.97 10.96 -5.42
N GLY A 41 -1.50 11.72 -6.41
CA GLY A 41 -1.52 13.17 -6.38
C GLY A 41 -2.95 13.66 -6.59
N ARG A 42 -3.51 14.37 -5.62
CA ARG A 42 -4.89 14.88 -5.72
C ARG A 42 -5.04 15.95 -6.79
N GLU A 43 -4.05 16.82 -6.91
CA GLU A 43 -4.04 17.91 -7.91
C GLU A 43 -3.53 17.42 -9.27
N SER A 44 -2.47 16.60 -9.30
CA SER A 44 -1.88 16.10 -10.55
C SER A 44 -2.67 14.95 -11.18
N GLY A 45 -3.42 14.18 -10.38
CA GLY A 45 -4.05 12.93 -10.81
C GLY A 45 -3.08 11.77 -11.06
N GLU A 46 -1.79 11.99 -10.82
CA GLU A 46 -0.76 10.98 -11.05
C GLU A 46 -0.80 9.90 -9.97
N VAL A 47 -0.57 8.65 -10.40
CA VAL A 47 -0.53 7.48 -9.53
C VAL A 47 0.87 6.89 -9.58
N ARG A 48 1.50 6.73 -8.42
CA ARG A 48 2.72 5.96 -8.25
C ARG A 48 2.43 4.71 -7.44
N LEU A 49 2.79 3.55 -7.98
CA LEU A 49 2.69 2.25 -7.31
C LEU A 49 4.09 1.66 -7.24
N GLU A 50 4.54 1.30 -6.05
CA GLU A 50 5.90 0.82 -5.81
C GLU A 50 5.87 -0.46 -4.96
N MET A 51 6.51 -1.52 -5.45
CA MET A 51 6.70 -2.72 -4.64
C MET A 51 7.80 -2.47 -3.62
N ILE A 52 7.48 -2.66 -2.34
CA ILE A 52 8.45 -2.58 -1.25
C ILE A 52 8.59 -3.95 -0.58
N GLU A 53 9.69 -4.19 0.13
CA GLU A 53 9.99 -5.52 0.63
C GLU A 53 9.19 -5.87 1.88
N THR A 54 9.04 -4.92 2.81
CA THR A 54 8.50 -5.21 4.15
C THR A 54 7.35 -4.32 4.61
N ALA A 55 7.13 -3.18 3.95
CA ALA A 55 6.26 -2.12 4.48
C ALA A 55 6.72 -1.60 5.84
N SER A 56 8.04 -1.49 6.02
CA SER A 56 8.60 -0.82 7.18
C SER A 56 8.31 0.68 7.13
N MET A 57 8.32 1.33 8.29
CA MET A 57 8.14 2.79 8.33
C MET A 57 9.21 3.54 7.53
N VAL A 58 10.42 2.99 7.39
CA VAL A 58 11.50 3.60 6.58
C VAL A 58 11.16 3.52 5.10
N GLU A 59 10.80 2.34 4.59
CA GLU A 59 10.42 2.19 3.17
C GLU A 59 9.20 3.05 2.82
N LEU A 60 8.24 3.20 3.72
CA LEU A 60 7.06 4.05 3.49
C LEU A 60 7.41 5.54 3.50
N ASP A 61 8.34 5.96 4.38
CA ASP A 61 8.89 7.32 4.41
C ASP A 61 9.60 7.61 3.08
N ASP A 62 10.45 6.71 2.60
CA ASP A 62 11.17 6.84 1.32
C ASP A 62 10.19 6.93 0.13
N VAL A 63 9.13 6.10 0.09
CA VAL A 63 8.09 6.18 -0.96
C VAL A 63 7.40 7.54 -0.96
N VAL A 64 7.08 8.09 0.23
CA VAL A 64 6.47 9.43 0.34
C VAL A 64 7.48 10.51 -0.06
N ASP A 65 8.74 10.36 0.32
CA ASP A 65 9.82 11.30 -0.02
C ASP A 65 10.00 11.41 -1.54
N ASP A 66 9.97 10.27 -2.23
CA ASP A 66 10.10 10.16 -3.68
C ASP A 66 8.87 10.59 -4.48
N ALA A 67 7.67 10.42 -3.91
CA ALA A 67 6.40 10.63 -4.62
C ALA A 67 5.78 12.01 -4.38
N CYS A 68 6.11 12.67 -3.27
CA CYS A 68 5.46 13.90 -2.84
C CYS A 68 6.46 15.06 -2.80
N LEU A 69 6.03 16.25 -3.23
CA LEU A 69 6.81 17.47 -3.04
C LEU A 69 6.95 17.80 -1.54
N GLU A 70 7.99 18.58 -1.20
CA GLU A 70 8.12 19.18 0.13
C GLU A 70 6.90 20.04 0.46
N GLY A 71 6.52 20.11 1.74
CA GLY A 71 5.36 20.89 2.20
C GLY A 71 3.99 20.32 1.82
N THR A 72 3.92 19.22 1.06
CA THR A 72 2.64 18.61 0.64
C THR A 72 1.88 18.02 1.83
N THR A 73 0.56 18.10 1.80
CA THR A 73 -0.32 17.37 2.74
C THR A 73 -0.45 15.91 2.31
N VAL A 74 -0.10 14.98 3.19
CA VAL A 74 -0.23 13.54 2.97
C VAL A 74 -1.38 13.02 3.83
N ASN A 75 -2.37 12.40 3.19
CA ASN A 75 -3.52 11.79 3.85
C ASN A 75 -3.34 10.27 3.90
N THR A 76 -3.42 9.67 5.09
CA THR A 76 -3.41 8.20 5.27
C THR A 76 -4.54 7.75 6.19
N ASP A 77 -4.72 6.43 6.33
CA ASP A 77 -5.44 5.89 7.49
C ASP A 77 -4.55 5.95 8.75
N GLU A 78 -5.08 5.50 9.89
CA GLU A 78 -4.37 5.46 11.17
C GLU A 78 -3.45 4.25 11.37
N TRP A 79 -3.02 3.59 10.30
CA TRP A 79 -2.08 2.50 10.46
C TRP A 79 -0.72 2.99 10.98
N ASN A 80 -0.24 2.35 12.06
CA ASN A 80 1.02 2.72 12.74
C ASN A 80 2.27 2.77 11.84
N GLY A 81 2.25 2.10 10.68
CA GLY A 81 3.34 2.17 9.70
C GLY A 81 3.55 3.58 9.13
N TYR A 82 2.54 4.44 9.22
CA TYR A 82 2.57 5.82 8.73
C TYR A 82 3.00 6.84 9.77
N ASN A 83 3.26 6.45 11.02
CA ASN A 83 3.54 7.38 12.13
C ASN A 83 4.77 8.29 11.92
N ARG A 84 5.62 7.97 10.94
CA ARG A 84 6.78 8.78 10.57
C ARG A 84 6.51 9.84 9.51
N ILE A 85 5.39 9.75 8.78
CA ILE A 85 5.03 10.69 7.73
C ILE A 85 4.87 12.09 8.35
N GLY A 86 5.37 13.12 7.66
CA GLY A 86 5.33 14.51 8.11
C GLY A 86 6.44 14.91 9.08
N GLN A 87 7.29 13.97 9.53
CA GLN A 87 8.46 14.29 10.36
C GLN A 87 9.63 14.89 9.55
N ARG A 88 9.55 14.81 8.22
CA ARG A 88 10.58 15.28 7.27
C ARG A 88 9.95 16.17 6.19
N HIS A 89 10.79 16.97 5.52
CA HIS A 89 10.43 17.77 4.34
C HIS A 89 9.21 18.72 4.51
N GLY A 90 8.91 19.11 5.75
CA GLY A 90 7.83 20.05 6.07
C GLY A 90 6.41 19.57 5.70
N ARG A 91 6.21 18.28 5.43
CA ARG A 91 4.91 17.74 5.01
C ARG A 91 3.92 17.74 6.17
N VAL A 92 2.64 17.99 5.86
CA VAL A 92 1.55 17.90 6.84
C VAL A 92 0.95 16.51 6.74
N HIS A 93 1.01 15.73 7.83
CA HIS A 93 0.36 14.43 7.88
C HIS A 93 -1.04 14.55 8.48
N ARG A 94 -2.05 14.06 7.76
CA ARG A 94 -3.44 13.99 8.24
C ARG A 94 -3.91 12.54 8.15
N THR A 95 -4.69 12.11 9.14
CA THR A 95 -5.16 10.73 9.24
C THR A 95 -6.68 10.66 9.32
N VAL A 96 -7.24 9.57 8.80
CA VAL A 96 -8.64 9.17 8.97
C VAL A 96 -8.71 7.82 9.70
N ASP A 97 -9.65 7.70 10.63
CA ASP A 97 -9.89 6.46 11.36
C ASP A 97 -11.06 5.70 10.73
N HIS A 98 -10.80 4.48 10.26
CA HIS A 98 -11.85 3.59 9.75
C HIS A 98 -12.34 2.59 10.80
N SER A 99 -11.87 2.71 12.05
CA SER A 99 -12.14 1.79 13.13
C SER A 99 -13.30 2.27 14.03
N GLY A 100 -14.06 1.29 14.50
CA GLY A 100 -15.01 1.48 15.60
C GLY A 100 -16.23 2.37 15.31
N PRO A 101 -17.02 2.69 16.35
CA PRO A 101 -18.27 3.45 16.24
C PRO A 101 -18.07 4.96 16.01
N LYS A 102 -16.83 5.45 16.02
CA LYS A 102 -16.46 6.87 15.83
C LYS A 102 -15.61 7.10 14.57
N SER A 103 -15.67 6.18 13.60
CA SER A 103 -14.90 6.27 12.35
C SER A 103 -15.05 7.62 11.66
N THR A 104 -13.93 8.22 11.27
CA THR A 104 -13.82 9.48 10.54
C THR A 104 -13.44 9.22 9.08
N TRP A 105 -14.36 8.65 8.28
CA TRP A 105 -14.12 8.31 6.87
C TRP A 105 -13.66 9.47 5.99
N ALA A 106 -14.10 10.69 6.32
CA ALA A 106 -13.66 11.91 5.67
C ALA A 106 -13.85 13.09 6.64
N ILE A 107 -12.87 14.00 6.70
CA ILE A 107 -12.86 15.14 7.61
C ILE A 107 -12.83 16.43 6.78
N ASP A 108 -13.66 17.38 7.20
CA ASP A 108 -13.65 18.79 6.80
C ASP A 108 -12.75 19.53 7.80
N ALA A 109 -11.51 19.83 7.41
CA ALA A 109 -10.50 20.31 8.36
C ALA A 109 -10.48 21.84 8.52
N ASP A 110 -11.08 22.59 7.59
CA ASP A 110 -11.19 24.05 7.64
C ASP A 110 -12.62 24.57 7.91
N GLY A 111 -13.62 23.69 7.88
CA GLY A 111 -15.01 23.99 8.18
C GLY A 111 -15.78 24.61 7.02
N ASP A 112 -15.29 24.51 5.79
CA ASP A 112 -15.93 25.07 4.60
C ASP A 112 -17.07 24.19 4.02
N GLY A 113 -17.27 22.99 4.60
CA GLY A 113 -18.25 21.99 4.17
C GLY A 113 -17.72 20.96 3.18
N VAL A 114 -16.47 21.07 2.74
CA VAL A 114 -15.76 20.09 1.91
C VAL A 114 -14.98 19.15 2.83
N ARG A 115 -15.04 17.85 2.57
CA ARG A 115 -14.27 16.86 3.35
C ARG A 115 -13.01 16.46 2.59
N GLU A 116 -11.95 17.21 2.77
CA GLU A 116 -10.69 17.12 2.02
C GLU A 116 -9.73 16.06 2.57
N VAL A 117 -9.84 15.67 3.84
CA VAL A 117 -8.98 14.64 4.44
C VAL A 117 -9.67 13.28 4.33
N HIS A 118 -9.21 12.44 3.40
CA HIS A 118 -9.69 11.06 3.19
C HIS A 118 -8.73 10.23 2.32
N CYS A 119 -8.97 8.91 2.21
CA CYS A 119 -8.12 7.97 1.43
C CYS A 119 -8.83 7.28 0.25
N ASN A 120 -10.07 7.66 -0.05
CA ASN A 120 -10.97 6.95 -0.98
C ASN A 120 -10.39 6.68 -2.38
N THR A 121 -9.57 7.58 -2.93
CA THR A 121 -9.01 7.39 -4.27
C THR A 121 -8.12 6.15 -4.33
N LEU A 122 -7.24 5.97 -3.34
CA LEU A 122 -6.41 4.76 -3.25
C LEU A 122 -7.26 3.54 -2.91
N GLU A 123 -8.27 3.66 -2.04
CA GLU A 123 -9.17 2.53 -1.74
C GLU A 123 -9.91 2.00 -2.97
N GLY A 124 -10.41 2.92 -3.81
CA GLY A 124 -11.04 2.63 -5.09
C GLY A 124 -10.05 2.00 -6.06
N LEU A 125 -8.86 2.61 -6.20
CA LEU A 125 -7.78 2.08 -7.05
C LEU A 125 -7.39 0.66 -6.65
N TRP A 126 -7.16 0.40 -5.36
CA TRP A 126 -6.83 -0.94 -4.87
C TRP A 126 -7.94 -1.95 -5.10
N THR A 127 -9.20 -1.53 -5.02
CA THR A 127 -10.34 -2.39 -5.37
C THR A 127 -10.33 -2.75 -6.85
N GLY A 128 -10.06 -1.79 -7.73
CA GLY A 128 -9.89 -2.01 -9.17
C GLY A 128 -8.74 -2.98 -9.47
N VAL A 129 -7.54 -2.71 -8.94
CA VAL A 129 -6.35 -3.55 -9.14
C VAL A 129 -6.60 -4.98 -8.65
N ARG A 130 -7.19 -5.17 -7.46
CA ARG A 130 -7.50 -6.51 -6.94
C ARG A 130 -8.47 -7.27 -7.83
N ASN A 131 -9.49 -6.60 -8.36
CA ASN A 131 -10.45 -7.21 -9.28
C ASN A 131 -9.79 -7.59 -10.61
N PHE A 132 -8.96 -6.71 -11.17
CA PHE A 132 -8.20 -6.97 -12.38
C PHE A 132 -7.25 -8.16 -12.25
N LEU A 133 -6.55 -8.29 -11.11
CA LEU A 133 -5.59 -9.37 -10.88
C LEU A 133 -6.23 -10.73 -10.56
N ARG A 134 -7.51 -10.76 -10.18
CA ARG A 134 -8.22 -11.96 -9.73
C ARG A 134 -8.23 -13.12 -10.73
N PRO A 135 -8.43 -12.91 -12.05
CA PRO A 135 -8.46 -14.00 -13.03
C PRO A 135 -7.12 -14.71 -13.22
N PHE A 136 -6.00 -14.01 -12.99
CA PHE A 136 -4.65 -14.56 -13.20
C PHE A 136 -4.26 -15.64 -12.19
N ARG A 137 -5.05 -15.84 -11.12
CA ARG A 137 -4.80 -16.85 -10.05
C ARG A 137 -3.42 -16.76 -9.38
N GLY A 138 -2.69 -15.67 -9.58
CA GLY A 138 -1.40 -15.37 -8.96
C GLY A 138 -0.41 -14.75 -9.94
N VAL A 139 0.21 -13.63 -9.55
CA VAL A 139 1.30 -12.98 -10.30
C VAL A 139 2.65 -13.26 -9.63
N SER A 140 3.69 -13.60 -10.40
CA SER A 140 5.04 -13.77 -9.87
C SER A 140 5.52 -12.47 -9.21
N LYS A 141 6.05 -12.56 -7.99
CA LYS A 141 6.57 -11.39 -7.26
C LYS A 141 7.78 -10.72 -7.93
N TRP A 142 8.50 -11.48 -8.76
CA TRP A 142 9.68 -10.99 -9.49
C TRP A 142 9.34 -10.09 -10.67
N PHE A 143 8.07 -10.03 -11.06
CA PHE A 143 7.60 -9.21 -12.18
C PHE A 143 6.67 -8.07 -11.72
N LEU A 144 6.69 -7.73 -10.43
CA LEU A 144 5.85 -6.66 -9.87
C LEU A 144 6.50 -5.26 -9.94
N ALA A 145 7.82 -5.18 -10.11
CA ALA A 145 8.60 -3.95 -10.05
C ALA A 145 9.46 -3.73 -11.31
N GLN A 146 8.99 -4.22 -12.46
CA GLN A 146 9.67 -4.06 -13.75
C GLN A 146 9.36 -2.71 -14.39
#